data_AF-A0A842XTG7-F1
#
_entry.id   AF-A0A842XTG7-F1
#
_cell.length_a   1.000
_cell.length_b   1.000
_cell.length_c   1.000
_cell.angle_alpha   90.00
_cell.angle_beta   90.00
_cell.angle_gamma   90.00
#
_symmetry.space_group_name_H-M   'P 1'
#
loop_
_entity.id
_entity.type
_entity.pdbx_description
1 polymer ?
#
loop_
_entity_poly.entity_id
_entity_poly.type
_entity_poly.pdbx_seq_one_letter_code
_entity_poly.pdbx_strand_id
1 'polypeptide(L)'
;MKNAKKSLIGMSLTFLLVSMALPMFLISNVGAAGNEEILNISSGLTEDCRWWRIQTDFITILFPAGGKKPMFLWWYSNDTSNIYVVKYKGLIEYLTIDYPYYLRRFEANPLNVQERLEAKYAAAGPYRTRIREKIHNYMLAWETGFHPAHLPFSACQWNLAGPTNVTREDGVSYISFNFTMVKTYSPMFNFAENNIIIRCRFYATDATENVRGLYNYTVHAGELKMDLIVKNWQWNIDKLTEFFSDLEEDFDIVVPKVRAGLALWVDLASIEVADMTIAEQDANSTSNLIEANSKASDIIVEGQRVRVQENKTAMGADETPIQLRDRIRERVRLRFAKGSQTLAGFFDFVDKAVVINGTTGDVDPINVTAAYIPAGNHLRLFIGYPYFGSSTLEHDPSIGVESVTAWLPTSLLLILIGATALIAVAVAIVKIRKKTINIVNIH
;
A
#
# COMPACT_ATOMS: atom_id res chain seq x y z
N MET A 1 -42.84 -30.18 34.45
CA MET A 1 -41.50 -29.55 34.44
C MET A 1 -40.54 -30.05 33.34
N LYS A 2 -40.99 -30.82 32.32
CA LYS A 2 -40.15 -31.32 31.22
C LYS A 2 -40.20 -30.47 29.92
N ASN A 3 -41.26 -29.69 29.70
CA ASN A 3 -41.46 -28.96 28.43
C ASN A 3 -40.82 -27.56 28.39
N ALA A 4 -40.59 -26.91 29.52
CA ALA A 4 -39.94 -25.59 29.56
C ALA A 4 -38.42 -25.64 29.27
N LYS A 5 -37.75 -26.78 29.55
CA LYS A 5 -36.31 -26.94 29.27
C LYS A 5 -36.01 -27.10 27.78
N LYS A 6 -36.93 -27.66 26.99
CA LYS A 6 -36.73 -27.86 25.54
C LYS A 6 -36.85 -26.55 24.75
N SER A 7 -37.70 -25.62 25.20
CA SER A 7 -37.90 -24.31 24.55
C SER A 7 -36.69 -23.38 24.69
N LEU A 8 -36.01 -23.39 25.86
CA LEU A 8 -34.84 -22.53 26.09
C LEU A 8 -33.59 -23.00 25.34
N ILE A 9 -33.40 -24.32 25.21
CA ILE A 9 -32.26 -24.90 24.49
C ILE A 9 -32.45 -24.73 22.97
N GLY A 10 -33.69 -24.82 22.48
CA GLY A 10 -34.01 -24.55 21.07
C GLY A 10 -33.70 -23.13 20.65
N MET A 11 -34.13 -22.10 21.41
CA MET A 11 -33.85 -20.70 21.07
C MET A 11 -32.36 -20.33 21.17
N SER A 12 -31.61 -20.95 22.08
CA SER A 12 -30.15 -20.75 22.21
C SER A 12 -29.38 -21.27 21.00
N LEU A 13 -29.81 -22.38 20.40
CA LEU A 13 -29.11 -23.01 19.28
C LEU A 13 -29.36 -22.28 17.96
N THR A 14 -30.57 -21.77 17.74
CA THR A 14 -30.88 -20.94 16.56
C THR A 14 -30.17 -19.59 16.61
N PHE A 15 -30.02 -18.99 17.79
CA PHE A 15 -29.24 -17.75 17.96
C PHE A 15 -27.74 -17.97 17.72
N LEU A 16 -27.19 -19.13 18.12
CA LEU A 16 -25.79 -19.49 17.88
C LEU A 16 -25.53 -19.80 16.41
N LEU A 17 -26.46 -20.48 15.73
CA LEU A 17 -26.34 -20.78 14.29
C LEU A 17 -26.48 -19.53 13.42
N VAL A 18 -27.34 -18.57 13.80
CA VAL A 18 -27.40 -17.25 13.16
C VAL A 18 -26.13 -16.45 13.45
N SER A 19 -25.54 -16.53 14.66
CA SER A 19 -24.29 -15.81 14.97
C SER A 19 -23.04 -16.40 14.30
N MET A 20 -23.05 -17.69 13.94
CA MET A 20 -21.91 -18.35 13.27
C MET A 20 -21.96 -18.21 11.74
N ALA A 21 -23.12 -17.92 11.14
CA ALA A 21 -23.25 -17.74 9.68
C ALA A 21 -23.00 -16.30 9.19
N LEU A 22 -22.92 -15.32 10.09
CA LEU A 22 -22.75 -13.89 9.76
C LEU A 22 -21.32 -13.35 9.48
N PRO A 23 -20.19 -14.06 9.64
CA PRO A 23 -18.89 -13.44 9.35
C PRO A 23 -18.54 -13.35 7.86
N MET A 24 -19.35 -13.89 6.95
CA MET A 24 -18.95 -14.00 5.53
C MET A 24 -19.51 -12.92 4.60
N PHE A 25 -20.48 -12.12 5.05
CA PHE A 25 -21.02 -11.02 4.27
C PHE A 25 -21.38 -9.90 5.23
N LEU A 26 -20.58 -8.84 5.23
CA LEU A 26 -20.87 -7.44 5.61
C LEU A 26 -19.55 -6.73 5.97
N ILE A 27 -18.58 -6.70 5.05
CA ILE A 27 -17.80 -5.48 4.88
C ILE A 27 -18.64 -4.63 3.96
N SER A 28 -19.48 -3.77 4.53
CA SER A 28 -20.09 -2.73 3.74
C SER A 28 -18.98 -1.75 3.38
N ASN A 29 -18.66 -1.60 2.09
CA ASN A 29 -17.96 -0.42 1.58
C ASN A 29 -18.87 0.79 1.84
N VAL A 30 -18.83 1.29 3.06
CA VAL A 30 -19.46 2.54 3.44
C VAL A 30 -18.29 3.48 3.50
N GLY A 31 -18.11 4.29 2.44
CA GLY A 31 -17.47 5.58 2.60
C GLY A 31 -18.08 6.25 3.83
N ALA A 32 -17.28 6.94 4.63
CA ALA A 32 -17.75 7.57 5.85
C ALA A 32 -19.06 8.33 5.58
N ALA A 33 -20.19 7.71 5.98
CA ALA A 33 -21.57 8.10 5.69
C ALA A 33 -21.97 8.33 4.22
N GLY A 34 -23.01 7.63 3.77
CA GLY A 34 -23.81 8.02 2.59
C GLY A 34 -24.69 9.26 2.84
N ASN A 35 -24.19 10.23 3.60
CA ASN A 35 -24.82 11.54 3.77
C ASN A 35 -23.91 12.57 3.11
N GLU A 36 -24.53 13.50 2.39
CA GLU A 36 -23.92 14.69 1.76
C GLU A 36 -23.30 15.68 2.78
N GLU A 37 -22.87 15.21 3.96
CA GLU A 37 -22.23 16.03 4.97
C GLU A 37 -20.75 16.20 4.64
N ILE A 38 -20.39 17.43 4.29
CA ILE A 38 -19.02 17.86 4.05
C ILE A 38 -18.20 17.62 5.33
N LEU A 39 -17.10 16.86 5.22
CA LEU A 39 -16.19 16.73 6.34
C LEU A 39 -15.61 18.10 6.71
N ASN A 40 -15.69 18.47 7.99
CA ASN A 40 -14.98 19.64 8.48
C ASN A 40 -13.48 19.36 8.41
N ILE A 41 -12.79 20.01 7.46
CA ILE A 41 -11.34 19.88 7.34
C ILE A 41 -10.65 21.04 8.04
N SER A 42 -9.68 20.70 8.88
CA SER A 42 -8.64 21.61 9.31
C SER A 42 -7.30 21.19 8.70
N SER A 43 -6.56 22.15 8.15
CA SER A 43 -5.21 21.93 7.64
C SER A 43 -4.28 23.01 8.14
N GLY A 44 -3.11 22.62 8.63
CA GLY A 44 -2.16 23.57 9.20
C GLY A 44 -0.87 22.89 9.63
N LEU A 45 0.14 23.70 9.92
CA LEU A 45 1.33 23.22 10.61
C LEU A 45 0.96 22.84 12.06
N THR A 46 1.63 21.82 12.58
CA THR A 46 1.66 21.56 14.02
C THR A 46 2.33 22.72 14.76
N GLU A 47 2.09 22.85 16.07
CA GLU A 47 2.62 23.95 16.88
C GLU A 47 4.16 24.04 16.83
N ASP A 48 4.82 22.89 16.74
CA ASP A 48 6.28 22.76 16.60
C ASP A 48 6.79 22.96 15.16
N CYS A 49 5.89 23.19 14.20
CA CYS A 49 6.16 23.35 12.77
C CYS A 49 6.89 22.17 12.11
N ARG A 50 6.86 20.98 12.72
CA ARG A 50 7.57 19.79 12.21
C ARG A 50 6.74 19.00 11.21
N TRP A 51 5.42 19.06 11.34
CA TRP A 51 4.49 18.31 10.51
C TRP A 51 3.44 19.25 9.91
N TRP A 52 3.08 19.01 8.65
CA TRP A 52 1.77 19.42 8.18
C TRP A 52 0.74 18.42 8.67
N ARG A 53 -0.40 18.93 9.12
CA ARG A 53 -1.54 18.14 9.58
C ARG A 53 -2.75 18.46 8.71
N ILE A 54 -3.39 17.40 8.22
CA ILE A 54 -4.75 17.43 7.67
C ILE A 54 -5.61 16.61 8.62
N GLN A 55 -6.68 17.21 9.14
CA GLN A 55 -7.53 16.58 10.14
C GLN A 55 -9.00 16.81 9.82
N THR A 56 -9.76 15.73 9.93
CA THR A 56 -11.23 15.68 9.91
C THR A 56 -11.71 14.95 11.16
N ASP A 57 -13.03 14.85 11.34
CA ASP A 57 -13.64 14.07 12.41
C ASP A 57 -13.33 12.55 12.31
N PHE A 58 -12.89 12.08 11.14
CA PHE A 58 -12.65 10.65 10.87
C PHE A 58 -11.18 10.30 10.73
N ILE A 59 -10.41 11.11 10.00
CA ILE A 59 -9.00 10.82 9.69
C ILE A 59 -8.10 12.00 10.05
N THR A 60 -6.95 11.67 10.63
CA THR A 60 -5.82 12.60 10.77
C THR A 60 -4.66 12.08 9.94
N ILE A 61 -4.03 12.97 9.17
CA ILE A 61 -2.88 12.69 8.32
C ILE A 61 -1.76 13.68 8.69
N LEU A 62 -0.55 13.16 8.88
CA LEU A 62 0.67 13.95 9.02
C LEU A 62 1.65 13.64 7.88
N PHE A 63 2.33 14.67 7.41
CA PHE A 63 3.46 14.54 6.49
C PHE A 63 4.55 15.58 6.81
N PRO A 64 5.84 15.30 6.53
CA PRO A 64 6.94 16.15 6.99
C PRO A 64 6.86 17.56 6.44
N ALA A 65 6.87 18.58 7.31
CA ALA A 65 6.76 19.98 6.89
C ALA A 65 7.95 20.43 6.03
N GLY A 66 9.14 19.89 6.31
CA GLY A 66 10.35 20.18 5.54
C GLY A 66 10.41 19.47 4.18
N GLY A 67 9.44 18.62 3.84
CA GLY A 67 9.37 17.95 2.53
C GLY A 67 10.45 16.91 2.24
N LYS A 68 11.47 16.77 3.10
CA LYS A 68 12.70 15.98 2.87
C LYS A 68 12.49 14.54 2.44
N LYS A 69 11.36 13.94 2.80
CA LYS A 69 11.05 12.54 2.53
C LYS A 69 9.55 12.39 2.28
N PRO A 70 9.14 11.77 1.17
CA PRO A 70 7.75 11.41 0.93
C PRO A 70 7.33 10.27 1.87
N MET A 71 6.64 10.63 2.94
CA MET A 71 6.06 9.70 3.91
C MET A 71 4.80 10.29 4.53
N PHE A 72 3.89 9.41 4.92
CA PHE A 72 2.60 9.79 5.48
C PHE A 72 2.30 8.93 6.69
N LEU A 73 1.93 9.60 7.77
CA LEU A 73 1.38 8.96 8.97
C LEU A 73 -0.11 9.24 8.97
N TRP A 74 -0.94 8.24 9.23
CA TRP A 74 -2.38 8.46 9.36
C TRP A 74 -3.01 7.52 10.37
N TRP A 75 -4.13 7.95 10.93
CA TRP A 75 -4.92 7.15 11.87
C TRP A 75 -6.37 7.63 11.87
N TYR A 76 -7.23 6.84 12.52
CA TYR A 76 -8.61 7.23 12.76
C TYR A 76 -8.63 8.30 13.85
N SER A 77 -9.16 9.50 13.61
CA SER A 77 -9.00 10.66 14.51
C SER A 77 -9.39 10.39 15.98
N ASN A 78 -10.34 9.48 16.20
CA ASN A 78 -10.81 9.12 17.55
C ASN A 78 -10.06 7.93 18.19
N ASP A 79 -9.11 7.30 17.47
CA ASP A 79 -8.28 6.21 17.96
C ASP A 79 -6.81 6.39 17.55
N THR A 80 -5.98 6.76 18.52
CA THR A 80 -4.54 6.94 18.32
C THR A 80 -3.72 5.70 18.69
N SER A 81 -4.37 4.58 19.00
CA SER A 81 -3.69 3.33 19.40
C SER A 81 -2.86 2.73 18.26
N ASN A 82 -3.19 3.07 17.01
CA ASN A 82 -2.47 2.61 15.83
C ASN A 82 -2.27 3.77 14.86
N ILE A 83 -1.02 4.19 14.68
CA ILE A 83 -0.62 5.14 13.65
C ILE A 83 -0.04 4.33 12.49
N TYR A 84 -0.72 4.35 11.36
CA TYR A 84 -0.25 3.69 10.14
C TYR A 84 0.77 4.58 9.44
N VAL A 85 1.75 3.97 8.81
CA VAL A 85 2.81 4.67 8.09
C VAL A 85 3.01 4.06 6.73
N VAL A 86 3.11 4.92 5.72
CA VAL A 86 3.57 4.58 4.37
C VAL A 86 4.75 5.46 4.06
N LYS A 87 5.84 4.82 3.67
CA LYS A 87 7.09 5.49 3.30
C LYS A 87 7.46 5.09 1.90
N TYR A 88 7.61 6.08 1.02
CA TYR A 88 8.06 5.85 -0.35
C TYR A 88 9.58 5.72 -0.33
N LYS A 89 10.08 4.53 -0.66
CA LYS A 89 11.49 4.16 -0.47
C LYS A 89 12.33 4.49 -1.69
N GLY A 90 11.74 4.35 -2.87
CA GLY A 90 12.48 4.55 -4.11
C GLY A 90 11.79 3.97 -5.32
N LEU A 91 12.49 4.08 -6.44
CA LEU A 91 12.20 3.37 -7.68
C LEU A 91 13.31 2.36 -7.96
N ILE A 92 12.93 1.17 -8.41
CA ILE A 92 13.88 0.11 -8.71
C ILE A 92 13.66 -0.39 -10.14
N GLU A 93 14.65 -0.23 -11.01
CA GLU A 93 14.62 -0.88 -12.32
C GLU A 93 14.92 -2.37 -12.17
N TYR A 94 14.14 -3.22 -12.82
CA TYR A 94 14.28 -4.66 -12.77
C TYR A 94 14.03 -5.29 -14.14
N LEU A 95 14.59 -6.47 -14.35
CA LEU A 95 14.44 -7.25 -15.57
C LEU A 95 13.17 -8.10 -15.49
N THR A 96 12.43 -8.14 -16.59
CA THR A 96 11.20 -8.94 -16.75
C THR A 96 11.42 -10.18 -17.63
N ILE A 97 12.67 -10.64 -17.75
CA ILE A 97 13.07 -11.80 -18.58
C ILE A 97 12.33 -13.07 -18.15
N ASP A 98 12.24 -13.28 -16.84
CA ASP A 98 11.75 -14.52 -16.23
C ASP A 98 10.35 -14.35 -15.63
N TYR A 99 10.06 -13.18 -15.04
CA TYR A 99 8.80 -12.88 -14.37
C TYR A 99 8.35 -11.44 -14.68
N PRO A 100 7.03 -11.18 -14.78
CA PRO A 100 6.52 -9.85 -15.09
C PRO A 100 6.52 -8.89 -13.87
N TYR A 101 6.66 -9.43 -12.66
CA TYR A 101 6.64 -8.68 -11.41
C TYR A 101 8.04 -8.54 -10.80
N TYR A 102 8.19 -7.58 -9.89
CA TYR A 102 9.46 -7.33 -9.21
C TYR A 102 9.89 -8.52 -8.35
N LEU A 103 11.14 -8.92 -8.53
CA LEU A 103 11.88 -9.81 -7.64
C LEU A 103 13.28 -9.22 -7.46
N ARG A 104 13.77 -9.15 -6.22
CA ARG A 104 15.05 -8.49 -5.90
C ARG A 104 16.24 -9.07 -6.68
N ARG A 105 16.23 -10.39 -6.95
CA ARG A 105 17.27 -11.05 -7.76
C ARG A 105 17.30 -10.62 -9.23
N PHE A 106 16.30 -9.89 -9.70
CA PHE A 106 16.19 -9.37 -11.06
C PHE A 106 16.34 -7.85 -11.12
N GLU A 107 16.76 -7.18 -10.05
CA GLU A 107 17.15 -5.78 -10.13
C GLU A 107 18.16 -5.56 -11.26
N ALA A 108 18.00 -4.51 -12.05
CA ALA A 108 18.80 -4.20 -13.23
C ALA A 108 20.18 -3.61 -12.87
N ASN A 109 20.87 -4.26 -11.93
CA ASN A 109 22.27 -4.00 -11.58
C ASN A 109 23.18 -4.76 -12.56
N PRO A 110 24.40 -4.27 -12.84
CA PRO A 110 25.29 -4.89 -13.82
C PRO A 110 25.49 -6.40 -13.62
N LEU A 111 25.80 -6.83 -12.39
CA LEU A 111 26.01 -8.26 -12.09
C LEU A 111 24.75 -9.10 -12.37
N ASN A 112 23.59 -8.65 -11.89
CA ASN A 112 22.33 -9.37 -12.11
C ASN A 112 21.98 -9.43 -13.60
N VAL A 113 22.18 -8.34 -14.34
CA VAL A 113 21.98 -8.27 -15.79
C VAL A 113 22.86 -9.30 -16.49
N GLN A 114 24.15 -9.32 -16.18
CA GLN A 114 25.08 -10.29 -16.74
C GLN A 114 24.60 -11.72 -16.47
N GLU A 115 24.33 -12.06 -15.21
CA GLU A 115 23.87 -13.40 -14.81
C GLU A 115 22.59 -13.80 -15.54
N ARG A 116 21.63 -12.87 -15.70
CA ARG A 116 20.36 -13.16 -16.38
C ARG A 116 20.53 -13.37 -17.87
N LEU A 117 21.34 -12.55 -18.53
CA LEU A 117 21.65 -12.72 -19.95
C LEU A 117 22.38 -14.04 -20.19
N GLU A 118 23.34 -14.38 -19.34
CA GLU A 118 24.07 -15.66 -19.44
C GLU A 118 23.14 -16.85 -19.21
N ALA A 119 22.28 -16.79 -18.19
CA ALA A 119 21.32 -17.85 -17.90
C ALA A 119 20.32 -18.04 -19.05
N LYS A 120 19.89 -16.95 -19.71
CA LYS A 120 18.89 -17.01 -20.78
C LYS A 120 19.48 -17.42 -22.12
N TYR A 121 20.65 -16.90 -22.47
CA TYR A 121 21.20 -16.99 -23.83
C TYR A 121 22.49 -17.81 -23.92
N ALA A 122 23.22 -17.99 -22.82
CA ALA A 122 24.50 -18.69 -22.78
C ALA A 122 24.50 -19.97 -21.93
N ALA A 123 23.33 -20.44 -21.47
CA ALA A 123 23.21 -21.66 -20.67
C ALA A 123 23.41 -22.94 -21.51
N ALA A 124 22.88 -22.95 -22.74
CA ALA A 124 22.94 -24.10 -23.64
C ALA A 124 22.99 -23.67 -25.10
N GLY A 125 23.35 -24.58 -26.00
CA GLY A 125 23.38 -24.35 -27.45
C GLY A 125 24.79 -24.21 -28.06
N PRO A 126 24.87 -24.21 -29.41
CA PRO A 126 26.13 -24.32 -30.16
C PRO A 126 27.07 -23.11 -29.98
N TYR A 127 26.55 -21.97 -29.53
CA TYR A 127 27.31 -20.73 -29.37
C TYR A 127 27.49 -20.26 -27.93
N ARG A 128 27.14 -21.10 -26.93
CA ARG A 128 27.10 -20.71 -25.51
C ARG A 128 28.36 -19.99 -25.01
N THR A 129 29.55 -20.42 -25.44
CA THR A 129 30.82 -19.82 -25.02
C THR A 129 31.03 -18.45 -25.65
N ARG A 130 30.77 -18.33 -26.97
CA ARG A 130 30.86 -17.07 -27.70
C ARG A 130 29.85 -16.04 -27.19
N ILE A 131 28.63 -16.47 -26.88
CA ILE A 131 27.60 -15.61 -26.29
C ILE A 131 28.03 -15.14 -24.89
N ARG A 132 28.55 -16.05 -24.04
CA ARG A 132 29.08 -15.68 -22.71
C ARG A 132 30.22 -14.68 -22.81
N GLU A 133 31.17 -14.89 -23.70
CA GLU A 133 32.29 -13.97 -23.94
C GLU A 133 31.78 -12.59 -24.41
N LYS A 134 30.82 -12.57 -25.35
CA LYS A 134 30.22 -11.32 -25.81
C LYS A 134 29.49 -10.59 -24.67
N ILE A 135 28.69 -11.29 -23.86
CA ILE A 135 28.05 -10.73 -22.65
C ILE A 135 29.12 -10.15 -21.72
N HIS A 136 30.15 -10.92 -21.38
CA HIS A 136 31.20 -10.49 -20.45
C HIS A 136 31.94 -9.24 -20.95
N ASN A 137 32.34 -9.22 -22.23
CA ASN A 137 33.01 -8.08 -22.84
C ASN A 137 32.13 -6.83 -22.84
N TYR A 138 30.84 -7.00 -23.13
CA TYR A 138 29.88 -5.90 -23.13
C TYR A 138 29.68 -5.32 -21.72
N MET A 139 29.57 -6.19 -20.71
CA MET A 139 29.40 -5.75 -19.31
C MET A 139 30.67 -5.09 -18.75
N LEU A 140 31.87 -5.59 -19.10
CA LEU A 140 33.16 -5.01 -18.69
C LEU A 140 33.41 -3.62 -19.29
N ALA A 141 33.07 -3.43 -20.57
CA ALA A 141 33.28 -2.15 -21.24
C ALA A 141 32.42 -1.02 -20.62
N TRP A 142 31.34 -1.38 -19.91
CA TRP A 142 30.19 -0.52 -19.67
C TRP A 142 29.87 -0.25 -18.21
N GLU A 143 30.79 -0.60 -17.30
CA GLU A 143 30.73 -0.24 -15.87
C GLU A 143 30.60 1.29 -15.62
N THR A 144 30.76 2.13 -16.66
CA THR A 144 30.67 3.59 -16.58
C THR A 144 29.31 4.17 -16.99
N GLY A 145 28.44 3.40 -17.65
CA GLY A 145 27.20 3.90 -18.26
C GLY A 145 25.92 3.58 -17.49
N PHE A 146 25.88 2.48 -16.72
CA PHE A 146 24.70 2.04 -15.98
C PHE A 146 24.49 2.90 -14.73
N HIS A 147 23.25 3.28 -14.45
CA HIS A 147 22.92 3.76 -13.10
C HIS A 147 22.63 2.55 -12.21
N PRO A 148 22.74 2.67 -10.88
CA PRO A 148 22.27 1.64 -9.96
C PRO A 148 20.80 1.29 -10.23
N ALA A 149 20.37 0.06 -9.97
CA ALA A 149 18.96 -0.31 -10.16
C ALA A 149 18.02 0.50 -9.27
N HIS A 150 18.44 0.80 -8.05
CA HIS A 150 17.62 1.46 -7.04
C HIS A 150 17.99 2.94 -6.88
N LEU A 151 16.98 3.81 -7.06
CA LEU A 151 17.01 5.23 -6.69
C LEU A 151 16.34 5.42 -5.32
N PRO A 152 17.11 5.52 -4.22
CA PRO A 152 16.55 5.70 -2.89
C PRO A 152 16.05 7.14 -2.68
N PHE A 153 14.76 7.30 -2.41
CA PHE A 153 14.14 8.62 -2.19
C PHE A 153 14.67 9.33 -0.94
N SER A 154 15.10 8.59 0.08
CA SER A 154 15.70 9.17 1.30
C SER A 154 17.07 9.82 1.05
N ALA A 155 17.74 9.47 -0.05
CA ALA A 155 19.01 10.08 -0.46
C ALA A 155 18.80 11.20 -1.52
N CYS A 156 17.57 11.66 -1.71
CA CYS A 156 17.26 12.73 -2.65
C CYS A 156 16.79 13.97 -1.88
N GLN A 157 16.91 15.15 -2.52
CA GLN A 157 16.29 16.37 -2.01
C GLN A 157 14.93 16.54 -2.67
N TRP A 158 13.95 16.89 -1.85
CA TRP A 158 12.56 17.03 -2.24
C TRP A 158 12.08 18.43 -1.93
N ASN A 159 11.32 19.00 -2.84
CA ASN A 159 10.58 20.24 -2.64
C ASN A 159 9.12 19.91 -2.36
N LEU A 160 8.57 20.47 -1.28
CA LEU A 160 7.17 20.37 -0.94
C LEU A 160 6.46 21.66 -1.35
N ALA A 161 5.50 21.56 -2.26
CA ALA A 161 4.61 22.66 -2.63
C ALA A 161 3.23 22.46 -2.00
N GLY A 162 2.65 23.52 -1.43
CA GLY A 162 1.40 23.44 -0.66
C GLY A 162 1.63 23.07 0.81
N PRO A 163 0.59 22.65 1.54
CA PRO A 163 -0.80 22.43 1.10
C PRO A 163 -1.58 23.70 0.78
N THR A 164 -2.50 23.58 -0.17
CA THR A 164 -3.43 24.65 -0.59
C THR A 164 -4.82 24.08 -0.86
N ASN A 165 -5.86 24.88 -0.60
CA ASN A 165 -7.23 24.53 -0.97
C ASN A 165 -7.44 24.79 -2.46
N VAL A 166 -7.96 23.79 -3.17
CA VAL A 166 -8.30 23.87 -4.58
C VAL A 166 -9.76 23.51 -4.76
N THR A 167 -10.50 24.31 -5.50
CA THR A 167 -11.88 24.02 -5.90
C THR A 167 -11.91 23.83 -7.41
N ARG A 168 -12.39 22.67 -7.86
CA ARG A 168 -12.57 22.34 -9.28
C ARG A 168 -13.78 23.08 -9.86
N GLU A 169 -13.85 23.11 -11.19
CA GLU A 169 -15.01 23.67 -11.92
C GLU A 169 -16.33 22.96 -11.59
N ASP A 170 -16.26 21.67 -11.24
CA ASP A 170 -17.41 20.87 -10.80
C ASP A 170 -17.86 21.16 -9.34
N GLY A 171 -17.20 22.11 -8.67
CA GLY A 171 -17.49 22.51 -7.29
C GLY A 171 -16.81 21.65 -6.21
N VAL A 172 -16.16 20.54 -6.58
CA VAL A 172 -15.46 19.69 -5.60
C VAL A 172 -14.21 20.39 -5.10
N SER A 173 -14.07 20.45 -3.77
CA SER A 173 -12.91 21.04 -3.10
C SER A 173 -12.01 19.97 -2.47
N TYR A 174 -10.70 20.13 -2.62
CA TYR A 174 -9.69 19.24 -2.04
C TYR A 174 -8.45 20.02 -1.58
N ILE A 175 -7.68 19.42 -0.68
CA ILE A 175 -6.35 19.94 -0.30
C ILE A 175 -5.32 19.34 -1.25
N SER A 176 -4.54 20.20 -1.90
CA SER A 176 -3.49 19.81 -2.85
C SER A 176 -2.10 20.13 -2.31
N PHE A 177 -1.18 19.19 -2.46
CA PHE A 177 0.24 19.38 -2.19
C PHE A 177 1.09 18.35 -2.93
N ASN A 178 2.33 18.70 -3.29
CA ASN A 178 3.17 17.84 -4.13
C ASN A 178 4.58 17.74 -3.55
N PHE A 179 5.12 16.52 -3.53
CA PHE A 179 6.55 16.29 -3.36
C PHE A 179 7.18 16.19 -4.75
N THR A 180 8.12 17.08 -5.06
CA THR A 180 8.91 17.02 -6.31
C THR A 180 10.34 16.72 -5.97
N MET A 181 10.92 15.67 -6.55
CA MET A 181 12.33 15.36 -6.35
C MET A 181 13.17 16.37 -7.15
N VAL A 182 13.92 17.23 -6.47
CA VAL A 182 14.66 18.34 -7.12
C VAL A 182 16.15 18.07 -7.28
N LYS A 183 16.71 17.15 -6.49
CA LYS A 183 18.15 16.83 -6.55
C LYS A 183 18.45 15.40 -6.13
N THR A 184 19.45 14.80 -6.74
CA THR A 184 20.06 13.52 -6.34
C THR A 184 21.52 13.72 -5.91
N TYR A 185 22.04 12.89 -5.00
CA TYR A 185 23.48 12.93 -4.65
C TYR A 185 24.34 12.07 -5.58
N SER A 186 23.73 11.15 -6.34
CA SER A 186 24.45 10.30 -7.29
C SER A 186 24.31 10.91 -8.70
N PRO A 187 25.42 11.33 -9.35
CA PRO A 187 25.38 11.90 -10.69
C PRO A 187 24.71 11.00 -11.73
N MET A 188 24.72 9.68 -11.51
CA MET A 188 24.09 8.69 -12.38
C MET A 188 22.56 8.82 -12.44
N PHE A 189 21.94 9.51 -11.47
CA PHE A 189 20.49 9.76 -11.43
C PHE A 189 20.10 11.23 -11.72
N ASN A 190 21.02 12.05 -12.24
CA ASN A 190 20.71 13.45 -12.59
C ASN A 190 19.51 13.56 -13.56
N PHE A 191 19.30 12.55 -14.42
CA PHE A 191 18.14 12.51 -15.32
C PHE A 191 16.79 12.46 -14.60
N ALA A 192 16.76 12.01 -13.34
CA ALA A 192 15.53 11.88 -12.57
C ALA A 192 15.16 13.19 -11.83
N GLU A 193 16.08 14.16 -11.74
CA GLU A 193 15.81 15.47 -11.11
C GLU A 193 14.65 16.19 -11.82
N ASN A 194 13.67 16.65 -11.04
CA ASN A 194 12.40 17.26 -11.46
C ASN A 194 11.46 16.34 -12.26
N ASN A 195 11.82 15.07 -12.42
CA ASN A 195 11.08 14.10 -13.20
C ASN A 195 10.31 13.09 -12.35
N ILE A 196 10.45 13.13 -11.03
CA ILE A 196 9.70 12.29 -10.09
C ILE A 196 8.87 13.17 -9.17
N ILE A 197 7.55 12.96 -9.20
CA ILE A 197 6.58 13.74 -8.42
C ILE A 197 5.64 12.76 -7.70
N ILE A 198 5.34 13.05 -6.43
CA ILE A 198 4.21 12.45 -5.72
C ILE A 198 3.18 13.57 -5.52
N ARG A 199 2.11 13.53 -6.30
CA ARG A 199 1.05 14.54 -6.32
C ARG A 199 -0.08 14.11 -5.40
N CYS A 200 -0.33 14.88 -4.35
CA CYS A 200 -1.29 14.53 -3.32
C CYS A 200 -2.57 15.35 -3.41
N ARG A 201 -3.72 14.67 -3.28
CA ARG A 201 -5.05 15.29 -3.21
C ARG A 201 -5.86 14.63 -2.09
N PHE A 202 -6.28 15.42 -1.11
CA PHE A 202 -7.15 14.97 -0.02
C PHE A 202 -8.57 15.49 -0.21
N TYR A 203 -9.54 14.58 -0.25
CA TYR A 203 -10.94 14.90 -0.53
C TYR A 203 -11.79 14.94 0.74
N ALA A 204 -12.51 16.04 0.94
CA ALA A 204 -13.46 16.24 2.05
C ALA A 204 -14.79 15.51 1.85
N THR A 205 -15.13 15.28 0.60
CA THR A 205 -16.39 14.71 0.13
C THR A 205 -16.07 13.65 -0.90
N ASP A 206 -17.01 12.76 -1.17
CA ASP A 206 -16.89 11.87 -2.31
C ASP A 206 -16.69 12.67 -3.59
N ALA A 207 -15.75 12.22 -4.42
CA ALA A 207 -15.36 12.90 -5.64
C ALA A 207 -15.23 11.88 -6.77
N THR A 208 -15.65 12.27 -7.96
CA THR A 208 -15.30 11.50 -9.17
C THR A 208 -13.96 12.02 -9.69
N GLU A 209 -13.05 11.10 -9.94
CA GLU A 209 -11.79 11.35 -10.67
C GLU A 209 -11.92 10.81 -12.09
N ASN A 210 -11.50 11.61 -13.07
CA ASN A 210 -11.41 11.23 -14.47
C ASN A 210 -9.95 10.97 -14.82
N VAL A 211 -9.62 9.74 -15.18
CA VAL A 211 -8.27 9.36 -15.61
C VAL A 211 -8.14 9.67 -17.10
N ARG A 212 -7.91 10.95 -17.41
CA ARG A 212 -7.57 11.43 -18.77
C ARG A 212 -8.54 10.95 -19.87
N GLY A 213 -9.83 10.84 -19.56
CA GLY A 213 -10.85 10.35 -20.48
C GLY A 213 -10.94 8.83 -20.64
N LEU A 214 -10.03 8.04 -20.06
CA LEU A 214 -10.02 6.58 -20.16
C LEU A 214 -11.12 5.94 -19.28
N TYR A 215 -11.19 6.34 -18.02
CA TYR A 215 -12.20 5.86 -17.09
C TYR A 215 -12.40 6.83 -15.93
N ASN A 216 -13.55 6.66 -15.26
CA ASN A 216 -13.88 7.36 -14.02
C ASN A 216 -13.88 6.40 -12.85
N TYR A 217 -13.48 6.88 -11.67
CA TYR A 217 -13.67 6.18 -10.41
C TYR A 217 -14.01 7.16 -9.28
N THR A 218 -14.61 6.62 -8.21
CA THR A 218 -14.97 7.38 -7.02
C THR A 218 -13.83 7.35 -6.02
N VAL A 219 -13.39 8.52 -5.59
CA VAL A 219 -12.59 8.74 -4.39
C VAL A 219 -13.53 9.04 -3.25
N HIS A 220 -13.39 8.32 -2.15
CA HIS A 220 -14.25 8.54 -0.99
C HIS A 220 -13.75 9.69 -0.12
N ALA A 221 -14.67 10.34 0.58
CA ALA A 221 -14.35 11.32 1.61
C ALA A 221 -13.34 10.74 2.63
N GLY A 222 -12.30 11.52 2.95
CA GLY A 222 -11.23 11.09 3.86
C GLY A 222 -10.13 10.24 3.21
N GLU A 223 -10.16 10.03 1.90
CA GLU A 223 -9.09 9.37 1.15
C GLU A 223 -8.05 10.40 0.66
N LEU A 224 -6.76 10.10 0.88
CA LEU A 224 -5.64 10.84 0.30
C LEU A 224 -5.11 10.09 -0.91
N LYS A 225 -5.30 10.66 -2.10
CA LYS A 225 -4.66 10.22 -3.34
C LYS A 225 -3.20 10.69 -3.36
N MET A 226 -2.30 9.84 -3.85
CA MET A 226 -0.85 10.10 -3.93
C MET A 226 -0.32 9.63 -5.29
N ASP A 227 -0.55 10.39 -6.36
CA ASP A 227 -0.16 9.95 -7.68
C ASP A 227 1.36 9.97 -7.82
N LEU A 228 1.96 8.82 -8.14
CA LEU A 228 3.32 8.73 -8.61
C LEU A 228 3.35 9.15 -10.08
N ILE A 229 4.14 10.17 -10.38
CA ILE A 229 4.42 10.62 -11.75
C ILE A 229 5.92 10.46 -11.99
N VAL A 230 6.29 9.69 -13.01
CA VAL A 230 7.67 9.49 -13.45
C VAL A 230 7.80 9.91 -14.90
N LYS A 231 8.69 10.85 -15.18
CA LYS A 231 8.96 11.37 -16.52
C LYS A 231 10.35 10.95 -16.96
N ASN A 232 10.56 10.76 -18.26
CA ASN A 232 11.90 10.64 -18.86
C ASN A 232 12.85 9.70 -18.10
N TRP A 233 12.34 8.55 -17.63
CA TRP A 233 13.19 7.56 -16.98
C TRP A 233 14.21 7.05 -18.00
N GLN A 234 15.50 7.17 -17.70
CA GLN A 234 16.53 6.58 -18.55
C GLN A 234 16.67 5.11 -18.15
N TRP A 235 16.47 4.21 -19.10
CA TRP A 235 16.50 2.78 -18.79
C TRP A 235 17.91 2.21 -18.99
N ASN A 236 18.33 1.35 -18.08
CA ASN A 236 19.53 0.54 -18.29
C ASN A 236 19.34 -0.46 -19.44
N ILE A 237 18.12 -0.98 -19.66
CA ILE A 237 17.83 -1.89 -20.78
C ILE A 237 18.09 -1.26 -22.15
N ASP A 238 17.86 0.05 -22.31
CA ASP A 238 18.06 0.76 -23.58
C ASP A 238 19.53 0.78 -23.99
N LYS A 239 20.43 0.76 -23.01
CA LYS A 239 21.86 0.67 -23.24
C LYS A 239 22.18 -0.69 -23.90
N LEU A 240 21.48 -1.77 -23.58
CA LEU A 240 21.75 -3.09 -24.14
C LEU A 240 21.32 -3.27 -25.62
N THR A 241 20.82 -2.22 -26.28
CA THR A 241 20.30 -2.31 -27.65
C THR A 241 21.34 -2.78 -28.67
N GLU A 242 22.58 -2.30 -28.58
CA GLU A 242 23.66 -2.71 -29.49
C GLU A 242 23.99 -4.20 -29.29
N PHE A 243 24.13 -4.64 -28.05
CA PHE A 243 24.30 -6.06 -27.72
C PHE A 243 23.15 -6.94 -28.23
N PHE A 244 21.90 -6.49 -28.13
CA PHE A 244 20.78 -7.27 -28.65
C PHE A 244 20.79 -7.35 -30.18
N SER A 245 21.25 -6.30 -30.86
CA SER A 245 21.42 -6.30 -32.32
C SER A 245 22.50 -7.28 -32.74
N ASP A 246 23.63 -7.28 -32.01
CA ASP A 246 24.71 -8.24 -32.17
C ASP A 246 24.26 -9.69 -31.95
N LEU A 247 23.39 -9.93 -30.96
CA LEU A 247 22.84 -11.27 -30.71
C LEU A 247 21.98 -11.77 -31.87
N GLU A 248 21.20 -10.87 -32.48
CA GLU A 248 20.37 -11.17 -33.65
C GLU A 248 21.25 -11.45 -34.87
N GLU A 249 22.25 -10.60 -35.15
CA GLU A 249 23.14 -10.75 -36.31
C GLU A 249 24.06 -11.98 -36.22
N ASP A 250 24.72 -12.18 -35.08
CA ASP A 250 25.75 -13.23 -34.93
C ASP A 250 25.16 -14.61 -34.64
N PHE A 251 23.97 -14.66 -34.03
CA PHE A 251 23.42 -15.89 -33.45
C PHE A 251 21.93 -16.14 -33.75
N ASP A 252 21.25 -15.26 -34.51
CA ASP A 252 19.80 -15.35 -34.80
C ASP A 252 18.94 -15.35 -33.52
N ILE A 253 19.39 -14.63 -32.49
CA ILE A 253 18.69 -14.51 -31.20
C ILE A 253 17.94 -13.17 -31.15
N VAL A 254 16.63 -13.22 -31.38
CA VAL A 254 15.76 -12.04 -31.25
C VAL A 254 15.40 -11.77 -29.79
N VAL A 255 15.76 -10.59 -29.28
CA VAL A 255 15.45 -10.15 -27.91
C VAL A 255 14.27 -9.17 -27.91
N PRO A 256 13.14 -9.49 -27.23
CA PRO A 256 12.04 -8.55 -27.06
C PRO A 256 12.49 -7.27 -26.35
N LYS A 257 12.01 -6.10 -26.80
CA LYS A 257 12.29 -4.81 -26.15
C LYS A 257 11.71 -4.68 -24.73
N VAL A 258 10.62 -5.39 -24.42
CA VAL A 258 9.85 -5.23 -23.16
C VAL A 258 10.42 -6.06 -22.00
N ARG A 259 11.75 -6.09 -21.83
CA ARG A 259 12.44 -6.91 -20.82
C ARG A 259 12.87 -6.17 -19.55
N ALA A 260 12.31 -4.99 -19.32
CA ALA A 260 12.49 -4.25 -18.08
C ALA A 260 11.16 -3.71 -17.55
N GLY A 261 11.17 -3.44 -16.25
CA GLY A 261 10.11 -2.73 -15.54
C GLY A 261 10.70 -1.83 -14.46
N LEU A 262 9.87 -0.92 -13.97
CA LEU A 262 10.20 -0.01 -12.89
C LEU A 262 9.29 -0.31 -11.71
N ALA A 263 9.85 -0.59 -10.53
CA ALA A 263 9.08 -0.88 -9.33
C ALA A 263 9.10 0.31 -8.39
N LEU A 264 7.93 0.80 -7.99
CA LEU A 264 7.79 1.65 -6.82
C LEU A 264 7.90 0.79 -5.56
N TRP A 265 8.89 1.06 -4.73
CA TRP A 265 9.02 0.45 -3.41
C TRP A 265 8.37 1.35 -2.35
N VAL A 266 7.34 0.84 -1.67
CA VAL A 266 6.78 1.43 -0.45
C VAL A 266 6.88 0.49 0.74
N ASP A 267 7.16 1.04 1.93
CA ASP A 267 7.09 0.32 3.19
C ASP A 267 5.79 0.67 3.91
N LEU A 268 5.01 -0.35 4.29
CA LEU A 268 3.81 -0.24 5.13
C LEU A 268 4.15 -0.70 6.54
N ALA A 269 4.10 0.23 7.49
CA ALA A 269 4.45 0.04 8.89
C ALA A 269 3.36 0.61 9.80
N SER A 270 3.47 0.35 11.09
CA SER A 270 2.63 1.02 12.09
C SER A 270 3.44 1.35 13.33
N ILE A 271 3.12 2.46 13.98
CA ILE A 271 3.76 2.92 15.22
C ILE A 271 2.69 3.30 16.23
N GLU A 272 3.08 3.56 17.46
CA GLU A 272 2.22 4.13 18.49
C GLU A 272 2.50 5.62 18.68
N VAL A 273 1.59 6.37 19.33
CA VAL A 273 1.81 7.80 19.63
C VAL A 273 3.11 8.05 20.40
N ALA A 274 3.48 7.12 21.28
CA ALA A 274 4.73 7.20 22.03
C ALA A 274 5.98 7.21 21.13
N ASP A 275 5.87 6.68 19.91
CA ASP A 275 6.94 6.59 18.92
C ASP A 275 6.98 7.78 17.95
N MET A 276 6.19 8.84 18.18
CA MET A 276 6.14 10.01 17.28
C MET A 276 7.49 10.73 17.13
N THR A 277 8.33 10.71 18.17
CA THR A 277 9.70 11.25 18.10
C THR A 277 10.59 10.44 17.16
N ILE A 278 10.36 9.13 17.03
CA ILE A 278 11.05 8.26 16.08
C ILE A 278 10.67 8.64 14.66
N ALA A 279 9.38 8.87 14.41
CA ALA A 279 8.90 9.29 13.10
C ALA A 279 9.48 10.64 12.67
N GLU A 280 9.64 11.57 13.61
CA GLU A 280 10.25 12.86 13.36
C GLU A 280 11.74 12.76 13.01
N GLN A 281 12.49 11.93 13.76
CA GLN A 281 13.89 11.68 13.47
C GLN A 281 14.07 11.00 12.10
N ASP A 282 13.19 10.05 11.76
CA ASP A 282 13.17 9.40 10.45
C ASP A 282 12.87 10.41 9.33
N ALA A 283 11.84 11.24 9.50
CA ALA A 283 11.45 12.27 8.53
C ALA A 283 12.61 13.24 8.17
N ASN A 284 13.56 13.43 9.08
CA ASN A 284 14.68 14.35 8.92
C ASN A 284 16.03 13.70 8.60
N SER A 285 16.08 12.37 8.41
CA SER A 285 17.33 11.63 8.17
C SER A 285 17.22 10.61 7.04
N THR A 286 18.35 10.03 6.63
CA THR A 286 18.41 8.93 5.63
C THR A 286 18.12 7.55 6.25
N SER A 287 17.82 7.50 7.55
CA SER A 287 17.62 6.26 8.30
C SER A 287 16.25 5.60 8.03
N ASN A 288 16.08 4.39 8.57
CA ASN A 288 14.86 3.59 8.51
C ASN A 288 14.35 3.26 9.91
N LEU A 289 14.19 4.30 10.73
CA LEU A 289 13.87 4.14 12.15
C LEU A 289 12.43 3.68 12.37
N ILE A 290 11.47 4.10 11.53
CA ILE A 290 10.09 3.63 11.63
C ILE A 290 10.03 2.13 11.39
N GLU A 291 10.68 1.64 10.33
CA GLU A 291 10.68 0.22 10.00
C GLU A 291 11.31 -0.62 11.12
N ALA A 292 12.38 -0.11 11.75
CA ALA A 292 13.04 -0.78 12.87
C ALA A 292 12.20 -0.80 14.17
N ASN A 293 11.28 0.14 14.34
CA ASN A 293 10.45 0.28 15.55
C ASN A 293 8.98 -0.10 15.33
N SER A 294 8.63 -0.54 14.12
CA SER A 294 7.27 -0.82 13.73
C SER A 294 6.62 -1.89 14.62
N LYS A 295 5.33 -1.70 14.87
CA LYS A 295 4.43 -2.58 15.63
C LYS A 295 3.50 -3.38 14.74
N ALA A 296 3.60 -3.24 13.41
CA ALA A 296 2.70 -3.95 12.50
C ALA A 296 2.90 -5.46 12.66
N SER A 297 1.80 -6.20 12.74
CA SER A 297 1.82 -7.65 13.02
C SER A 297 1.24 -8.43 11.87
N ASP A 298 0.09 -8.00 11.36
CA ASP A 298 -0.59 -8.60 10.22
C ASP A 298 -0.99 -7.53 9.19
N ILE A 299 -0.91 -7.87 7.91
CA ILE A 299 -1.51 -7.10 6.80
C ILE A 299 -2.35 -8.07 5.97
N ILE A 300 -3.56 -7.67 5.62
CA ILE A 300 -4.44 -8.43 4.73
C ILE A 300 -4.14 -8.01 3.30
N VAL A 301 -3.69 -8.97 2.47
CA VAL A 301 -3.39 -8.81 1.04
C VAL A 301 -4.29 -9.78 0.29
N GLU A 302 -5.11 -9.28 -0.66
CA GLU A 302 -6.07 -10.11 -1.42
C GLU A 302 -7.03 -10.94 -0.55
N GLY A 303 -7.43 -10.39 0.61
CA GLY A 303 -8.27 -11.10 1.58
C GLY A 303 -7.52 -12.16 2.40
N GLN A 304 -6.25 -12.43 2.12
CA GLN A 304 -5.40 -13.32 2.90
C GLN A 304 -4.63 -12.54 3.98
N ARG A 305 -4.68 -13.03 5.21
CA ARG A 305 -3.94 -12.43 6.33
C ARG A 305 -2.48 -12.88 6.28
N VAL A 306 -1.57 -11.93 6.12
CA VAL A 306 -0.12 -12.13 6.07
C VAL A 306 0.50 -11.63 7.37
N ARG A 307 1.22 -12.50 8.09
CA ARG A 307 2.05 -12.09 9.23
C ARG A 307 3.30 -11.39 8.73
N VAL A 308 3.54 -10.16 9.19
CA VAL A 308 4.65 -9.32 8.75
C VAL A 308 5.81 -9.23 9.75
N GLN A 309 5.69 -9.92 10.90
CA GLN A 309 6.68 -9.90 11.97
C GLN A 309 7.99 -10.61 11.60
N GLU A 310 7.93 -11.61 10.73
CA GLU A 310 9.13 -12.28 10.24
C GLU A 310 9.84 -11.43 9.19
N ASN A 311 11.16 -11.35 9.28
CA ASN A 311 11.98 -10.69 8.28
C ASN A 311 12.37 -11.70 7.18
N LYS A 312 11.42 -12.01 6.30
CA LYS A 312 11.65 -12.93 5.17
C LYS A 312 12.69 -12.41 4.17
N THR A 313 12.84 -11.08 4.09
CA THR A 313 13.92 -10.45 3.32
C THR A 313 15.30 -10.91 3.85
N ALA A 314 15.52 -10.84 5.17
CA ALA A 314 16.79 -11.26 5.78
C ALA A 314 17.03 -12.79 5.71
N MET A 315 15.96 -13.57 5.55
CA MET A 315 16.04 -15.03 5.35
C MET A 315 16.36 -15.41 3.90
N GLY A 316 16.52 -14.45 3.00
CA GLY A 316 16.80 -14.71 1.58
C GLY A 316 15.60 -15.21 0.79
N ALA A 317 14.37 -15.04 1.29
CA ALA A 317 13.17 -15.39 0.55
C ALA A 317 12.91 -14.43 -0.61
N ASP A 318 12.23 -14.94 -1.64
CA ASP A 318 11.71 -14.16 -2.76
C ASP A 318 10.42 -13.41 -2.37
N GLU A 319 10.14 -12.32 -3.09
CA GLU A 319 8.88 -11.59 -2.99
C GLU A 319 7.69 -12.44 -3.48
N THR A 320 6.54 -12.28 -2.82
CA THR A 320 5.28 -12.97 -3.17
C THR A 320 4.46 -12.09 -4.12
N PRO A 321 4.09 -12.57 -5.32
CA PRO A 321 3.27 -11.78 -6.25
C PRO A 321 1.84 -11.63 -5.72
N ILE A 322 1.24 -10.48 -6.00
CA ILE A 322 -0.19 -10.21 -5.80
C ILE A 322 -0.91 -10.55 -7.12
N GLN A 323 -1.95 -11.38 -7.05
CA GLN A 323 -2.71 -11.83 -8.22
C GLN A 323 -3.74 -10.78 -8.66
N LEU A 324 -3.30 -9.85 -9.49
CA LEU A 324 -4.20 -8.88 -10.12
C LEU A 324 -5.04 -9.56 -11.19
N ARG A 325 -6.36 -9.44 -11.09
CA ARG A 325 -7.31 -9.87 -12.12
C ARG A 325 -7.38 -8.75 -13.15
N ASP A 326 -7.25 -9.10 -14.43
CA ASP A 326 -7.31 -8.12 -15.52
C ASP A 326 -8.76 -7.61 -15.71
N ARG A 327 -9.17 -6.71 -14.82
CA ARG A 327 -10.48 -6.05 -14.80
C ARG A 327 -10.23 -4.57 -14.63
N ILE A 328 -10.63 -3.79 -15.63
CA ILE A 328 -10.58 -2.32 -15.57
C ILE A 328 -11.18 -1.85 -14.23
N ARG A 329 -10.35 -1.19 -13.40
CA ARG A 329 -10.66 -0.64 -12.06
C ARG A 329 -10.59 -1.65 -10.91
N GLU A 330 -9.80 -2.71 -10.99
CA GLU A 330 -9.56 -3.53 -9.80
C GLU A 330 -8.72 -2.73 -8.80
N ARG A 331 -9.30 -2.46 -7.62
CA ARG A 331 -8.62 -1.81 -6.50
C ARG A 331 -7.97 -2.88 -5.62
N VAL A 332 -6.69 -2.71 -5.36
CA VAL A 332 -5.87 -3.62 -4.56
C VAL A 332 -5.66 -2.99 -3.20
N ARG A 333 -6.56 -3.33 -2.28
CA ARG A 333 -6.56 -2.77 -0.93
C ARG A 333 -5.84 -3.65 0.07
N LEU A 334 -4.74 -3.15 0.61
CA LEU A 334 -4.00 -3.72 1.72
C LEU A 334 -4.52 -3.12 3.04
N ARG A 335 -4.94 -3.97 3.98
CA ARG A 335 -5.49 -3.53 5.27
C ARG A 335 -4.59 -3.92 6.42
N PHE A 336 -4.36 -2.99 7.34
CA PHE A 336 -3.66 -3.30 8.58
C PHE A 336 -4.52 -4.20 9.47
N ALA A 337 -3.88 -5.09 10.23
CA ALA A 337 -4.60 -6.05 11.04
C ALA A 337 -3.76 -6.47 12.27
N LYS A 338 -4.43 -6.94 13.33
CA LYS A 338 -3.79 -7.43 14.56
C LYS A 338 -4.56 -8.61 15.13
N GLY A 339 -3.92 -9.79 15.16
CA GLY A 339 -4.57 -11.01 15.64
C GLY A 339 -5.75 -11.40 14.74
N SER A 340 -6.97 -11.48 15.27
CA SER A 340 -8.18 -11.72 14.47
C SER A 340 -8.84 -10.44 13.96
N GLN A 341 -8.44 -9.26 14.44
CA GLN A 341 -9.06 -7.98 14.12
C GLN A 341 -8.45 -7.38 12.85
N THR A 342 -9.29 -6.79 12.01
CA THR A 342 -8.88 -5.86 10.94
C THR A 342 -8.92 -4.44 11.50
N LEU A 343 -7.87 -3.68 11.26
CA LEU A 343 -7.74 -2.29 11.70
C LEU A 343 -8.27 -1.33 10.62
N ALA A 344 -8.52 -0.08 11.01
CA ALA A 344 -9.17 0.90 10.12
C ALA A 344 -8.29 1.30 8.92
N GLY A 345 -6.97 1.36 9.10
CA GLY A 345 -6.05 1.87 8.10
C GLY A 345 -5.92 0.97 6.89
N PHE A 346 -5.90 1.58 5.70
CA PHE A 346 -5.58 0.90 4.46
C PHE A 346 -4.60 1.68 3.58
N PHE A 347 -3.87 0.93 2.76
CA PHE A 347 -3.19 1.42 1.57
C PHE A 347 -3.82 0.74 0.35
N ASP A 348 -4.08 1.48 -0.71
CA ASP A 348 -4.84 1.00 -1.86
C ASP A 348 -4.30 1.59 -3.16
N PHE A 349 -4.33 0.82 -4.24
CA PHE A 349 -3.87 1.22 -5.57
C PHE A 349 -4.68 0.50 -6.64
N VAL A 350 -4.57 0.95 -7.89
CA VAL A 350 -5.32 0.36 -9.02
C VAL A 350 -4.43 -0.55 -9.86
N ASP A 351 -5.05 -1.47 -10.58
CA ASP A 351 -4.36 -2.42 -11.47
C ASP A 351 -3.85 -1.81 -12.79
N LYS A 352 -4.15 -0.52 -13.05
CA LYS A 352 -3.75 0.20 -14.27
C LYS A 352 -2.99 1.47 -13.93
N ALA A 353 -1.86 1.66 -14.59
CA ALA A 353 -1.21 2.95 -14.68
C ALA A 353 -1.45 3.54 -16.07
N VAL A 354 -1.10 4.80 -16.26
CA VAL A 354 -1.24 5.50 -17.53
C VAL A 354 0.13 5.90 -18.03
N VAL A 355 0.39 5.64 -19.31
CA VAL A 355 1.55 6.14 -20.04
C VAL A 355 1.09 7.26 -20.97
N ILE A 356 1.72 8.42 -20.85
CA ILE A 356 1.43 9.60 -21.63
C ILE A 356 2.61 9.87 -22.55
N ASN A 357 2.37 9.77 -23.86
CA ASN A 357 3.38 10.06 -24.86
C ASN A 357 3.69 11.57 -24.87
N GLY A 358 4.96 11.92 -24.61
CA GLY A 358 5.37 13.33 -24.52
C GLY A 358 5.30 14.11 -25.84
N THR A 359 5.25 13.42 -26.98
CA THR A 359 5.21 14.03 -28.32
C THR A 359 3.80 14.13 -28.88
N THR A 360 3.02 13.05 -28.80
CA THR A 360 1.66 13.00 -29.37
C THR A 360 0.59 13.41 -28.37
N GLY A 361 0.87 13.31 -27.07
CA GLY A 361 -0.12 13.47 -26.01
C GLY A 361 -1.05 12.27 -25.84
N ASP A 362 -0.82 11.18 -26.60
CA ASP A 362 -1.59 9.96 -26.50
C ASP A 362 -1.47 9.34 -25.10
N VAL A 363 -2.56 8.72 -24.67
CA VAL A 363 -2.75 8.23 -23.30
C VAL A 363 -3.12 6.76 -23.36
N ASP A 364 -2.20 5.91 -22.93
CA ASP A 364 -2.37 4.45 -22.98
C ASP A 364 -2.44 3.86 -21.56
N PRO A 365 -3.48 3.06 -21.24
CA PRO A 365 -3.52 2.31 -20.00
C PRO A 365 -2.56 1.11 -20.08
N ILE A 366 -1.78 0.89 -19.03
CA ILE A 366 -0.86 -0.24 -18.91
C ILE A 366 -1.14 -1.04 -17.63
N ASN A 367 -0.90 -2.36 -17.70
CA ASN A 367 -1.09 -3.24 -16.56
C ASN A 367 0.01 -3.01 -15.52
N VAL A 368 -0.40 -2.77 -14.29
CA VAL A 368 0.47 -2.78 -13.12
C VAL A 368 0.67 -4.23 -12.68
N THR A 369 1.82 -4.52 -12.09
CA THR A 369 2.06 -5.75 -11.32
C THR A 369 2.35 -5.37 -9.87
N ALA A 370 2.19 -6.30 -8.94
CA ALA A 370 2.62 -6.05 -7.58
C ALA A 370 3.19 -7.31 -6.92
N ALA A 371 4.16 -7.10 -6.03
CA ALA A 371 4.72 -8.14 -5.18
C ALA A 371 5.01 -7.57 -3.79
N TYR A 372 5.04 -8.42 -2.78
CA TYR A 372 5.31 -8.00 -1.41
C TYR A 372 6.22 -8.98 -0.67
N ILE A 373 6.83 -8.51 0.41
CA ILE A 373 7.58 -9.37 1.33
C ILE A 373 7.48 -8.88 2.78
N PRO A 374 7.18 -9.77 3.75
CA PRO A 374 7.38 -9.52 5.18
C PRO A 374 8.83 -9.15 5.51
N ALA A 375 9.03 -8.08 6.27
CA ALA A 375 10.36 -7.51 6.47
C ALA A 375 10.68 -7.17 7.94
N GLY A 376 10.02 -7.82 8.90
CA GLY A 376 10.27 -7.58 10.32
C GLY A 376 9.40 -6.43 10.84
N ASN A 377 8.16 -6.77 11.19
CA ASN A 377 7.09 -5.88 11.61
C ASN A 377 6.69 -4.81 10.59
N HIS A 378 7.00 -4.99 9.31
CA HIS A 378 6.50 -4.14 8.22
C HIS A 378 6.40 -4.96 6.94
N LEU A 379 5.61 -4.47 6.00
CA LEU A 379 5.50 -5.05 4.66
C LEU A 379 6.23 -4.15 3.68
N ARG A 380 7.12 -4.73 2.88
CA ARG A 380 7.59 -4.07 1.65
C ARG A 380 6.64 -4.43 0.54
N LEU A 381 6.11 -3.41 -0.13
CA LEU A 381 5.27 -3.55 -1.31
C LEU A 381 6.02 -2.95 -2.50
N PHE A 382 6.03 -3.70 -3.59
CA PHE A 382 6.63 -3.33 -4.87
C PHE A 382 5.53 -3.26 -5.90
N ILE A 383 5.26 -2.07 -6.44
CA ILE A 383 4.29 -1.85 -7.52
C ILE A 383 5.08 -1.69 -8.81
N GLY A 384 5.00 -2.69 -9.70
CA GLY A 384 5.77 -2.78 -10.93
C GLY A 384 5.04 -2.19 -12.14
N TYR A 385 5.75 -1.38 -12.91
CA TYR A 385 5.30 -0.76 -14.14
C TYR A 385 6.13 -1.31 -15.31
N PRO A 386 5.50 -1.76 -16.42
CA PRO A 386 6.24 -2.17 -17.61
C PRO A 386 7.06 -1.01 -18.21
N TYR A 387 8.03 -1.36 -19.06
CA TYR A 387 8.79 -0.41 -19.85
C TYR A 387 7.88 0.59 -20.58
N PHE A 388 8.12 1.89 -20.36
CA PHE A 388 7.35 3.00 -20.97
C PHE A 388 8.23 3.97 -21.78
N GLY A 389 9.49 3.60 -22.04
CA GLY A 389 10.44 4.42 -22.80
C GLY A 389 10.62 5.82 -22.18
N SER A 390 10.59 6.85 -23.03
CA SER A 390 10.69 8.27 -22.63
C SER A 390 9.35 8.91 -22.26
N SER A 391 8.26 8.14 -22.21
CA SER A 391 6.93 8.66 -21.89
C SER A 391 6.81 9.02 -20.40
N THR A 392 5.70 9.67 -20.03
CA THR A 392 5.37 9.92 -18.62
C THR A 392 4.49 8.80 -18.09
N LEU A 393 4.89 8.17 -17.00
CA LEU A 393 4.08 7.26 -16.20
C LEU A 393 3.30 8.05 -15.15
N GLU A 394 2.01 7.75 -14.98
CA GLU A 394 1.14 8.26 -13.92
C GLU A 394 0.36 7.09 -13.28
N HIS A 395 0.47 6.90 -11.96
CA HIS A 395 -0.26 5.88 -11.21
C HIS A 395 -0.73 6.43 -9.87
N ASP A 396 -1.91 6.04 -9.39
CA ASP A 396 -2.65 6.72 -8.33
C ASP A 396 -2.93 5.88 -7.07
N PRO A 397 -1.90 5.50 -6.28
CA PRO A 397 -2.08 5.00 -4.92
C PRO A 397 -2.87 5.93 -4.00
N SER A 398 -3.34 5.37 -2.89
CA SER A 398 -4.17 6.04 -1.91
C SER A 398 -4.01 5.46 -0.51
N ILE A 399 -4.26 6.29 0.51
CA ILE A 399 -4.42 5.87 1.90
C ILE A 399 -5.74 6.40 2.44
N GLY A 400 -6.25 5.72 3.44
CA GLY A 400 -7.41 6.18 4.18
C GLY A 400 -7.70 5.31 5.39
N VAL A 401 -8.85 5.56 5.99
CA VAL A 401 -9.40 4.76 7.07
C VAL A 401 -10.78 4.25 6.64
N GLU A 402 -11.05 2.97 6.90
CA GLU A 402 -12.39 2.40 6.82
C GLU A 402 -13.09 2.57 8.17
N SER A 403 -14.38 2.88 8.16
CA SER A 403 -15.19 2.81 9.38
C SER A 403 -15.24 1.35 9.84
N VAL A 404 -14.50 1.03 10.91
CA VAL A 404 -14.67 -0.25 11.60
C VAL A 404 -15.95 -0.09 12.41
N THR A 405 -17.10 -0.37 11.80
CA THR A 405 -18.36 -0.41 12.54
C THR A 405 -18.15 -1.34 13.73
N ALA A 406 -18.23 -0.79 14.95
CA ALA A 406 -18.35 -1.63 16.13
C ALA A 406 -19.49 -2.60 15.85
N TRP A 407 -19.20 -3.89 15.95
CA TRP A 407 -20.08 -5.01 15.53
C TRP A 407 -21.50 -4.96 16.13
N LEU A 408 -21.75 -4.06 17.08
CA LEU A 408 -23.06 -3.74 17.62
C LEU A 408 -23.22 -2.21 17.68
N PRO A 409 -24.32 -1.64 17.16
CA PRO A 409 -24.72 -0.28 17.53
C PRO A 409 -24.70 -0.15 19.05
N THR A 410 -24.21 0.97 19.59
CA THR A 410 -24.12 1.19 21.05
C THR A 410 -25.47 0.95 21.73
N SER A 411 -26.58 1.25 21.04
CA SER A 411 -27.94 0.94 21.44
C SER A 411 -28.23 -0.56 21.54
N LEU A 412 -27.75 -1.38 20.60
CA LEU A 412 -27.90 -2.84 20.65
C LEU A 412 -27.04 -3.48 21.76
N LEU A 413 -25.85 -2.92 22.01
CA LEU A 413 -24.98 -3.34 23.11
C LEU A 413 -25.64 -3.06 24.47
N LEU A 414 -26.25 -1.89 24.63
CA LEU A 414 -27.04 -1.53 25.81
C LEU A 414 -28.27 -2.43 25.99
N ILE A 415 -28.95 -2.79 24.90
CA ILE A 415 -30.08 -3.75 24.94
C ILE A 415 -29.60 -5.15 25.36
N LEU A 416 -28.45 -5.61 24.86
CA LEU A 416 -27.84 -6.90 25.23
C LEU A 416 -27.40 -6.93 26.70
N ILE A 417 -26.82 -5.84 27.21
CA ILE A 417 -26.46 -5.69 28.63
C ILE A 417 -27.73 -5.64 29.50
N GLY A 418 -28.76 -4.92 29.08
CA GLY A 418 -30.05 -4.87 29.76
C GLY A 418 -30.76 -6.23 29.78
N ALA A 419 -30.74 -6.96 28.66
CA ALA A 419 -31.34 -8.30 28.55
C ALA A 419 -30.60 -9.34 29.41
N THR A 420 -29.27 -9.30 29.44
CA THR A 420 -28.47 -10.20 30.31
C THR A 420 -28.66 -9.90 31.79
N ALA A 421 -28.78 -8.63 32.19
CA ALA A 421 -29.13 -8.24 33.55
C ALA A 421 -30.54 -8.74 33.95
N LEU A 422 -31.53 -8.58 33.07
CA LEU A 422 -32.90 -9.08 33.29
C LEU A 422 -32.96 -10.60 33.43
N ILE A 423 -32.21 -11.34 32.60
CA ILE A 423 -32.11 -12.80 32.69
C ILE A 423 -31.43 -13.21 34.01
N ALA A 424 -30.35 -12.53 34.42
CA ALA A 424 -29.67 -12.81 35.68
C ALA A 424 -30.58 -12.56 36.89
N VAL A 425 -31.36 -11.47 36.89
CA VAL A 425 -32.36 -11.16 37.92
C VAL A 425 -33.47 -12.22 37.95
N ALA A 426 -34.00 -12.62 36.80
CA ALA A 426 -35.01 -13.67 36.71
C ALA A 426 -34.50 -15.02 37.24
N VAL A 427 -33.25 -15.38 36.93
CA VAL A 427 -32.59 -16.60 37.44
C VAL A 427 -32.37 -16.51 38.95
N ALA A 428 -31.95 -15.37 39.48
CA ALA A 428 -31.79 -15.15 40.92
C ALA A 428 -33.12 -15.27 41.67
N ILE A 429 -34.21 -14.69 41.15
CA ILE A 429 -35.56 -14.80 41.73
C ILE A 429 -36.03 -16.26 41.74
N VAL A 430 -35.80 -17.03 40.66
CA VAL A 430 -36.14 -18.46 40.61
C VAL A 430 -35.29 -19.27 41.61
N LYS A 431 -34.02 -18.90 41.82
CA LYS A 431 -33.11 -19.57 42.77
C LYS A 431 -33.49 -19.27 44.22
N ILE A 432 -33.95 -18.06 44.53
CA ILE A 432 -34.47 -17.66 45.84
C ILE A 432 -35.81 -18.35 46.15
N ARG A 433 -36.72 -18.42 45.18
CA ARG A 433 -38.01 -19.14 45.33
C ARG A 433 -37.86 -20.66 45.55
N LYS A 434 -36.71 -21.24 45.22
CA LYS A 434 -36.41 -22.66 45.49
C LYS A 434 -35.79 -22.90 46.87
N LYS A 435 -35.48 -21.85 47.64
CA LYS A 435 -34.79 -21.95 48.93
C LYS A 435 -35.73 -21.63 50.09
N THR A 436 -36.77 -22.45 50.24
CA THR A 436 -37.59 -22.70 51.45
C THR A 436 -38.61 -23.74 50.99
N ILE A 437 -38.62 -24.97 51.52
CA ILE A 437 -39.10 -25.34 52.85
C ILE A 437 -38.34 -26.62 53.29
N ASN A 438 -37.59 -26.56 54.40
CA ASN A 438 -37.30 -27.74 55.23
C ASN A 438 -38.25 -27.67 56.42
N ILE A 439 -39.25 -28.57 56.44
CA ILE A 439 -40.09 -28.78 57.62
C ILE A 439 -39.25 -29.57 58.63
N VAL A 440 -39.05 -28.97 59.80
CA VAL A 440 -38.61 -29.67 61.01
C VAL A 440 -39.72 -30.64 61.39
N ASN A 441 -39.43 -31.94 61.39
CA ASN A 441 -40.37 -32.94 61.87
C ASN A 441 -40.05 -33.25 63.34
N ILE A 442 -41.04 -33.02 64.20
CA ILE A 442 -41.09 -33.44 65.60
C ILE A 442 -41.61 -34.88 65.61
N HIS A 443 -40.84 -35.81 66.16
CA HIS A 443 -41.34 -36.83 67.08
C HIS A 443 -40.23 -37.35 67.98
#